data_AF-A0A923SCP8-F1
#
_entry.id   AF-A0A923SCP8-F1
#
_cell.length_a   1.000
_cell.length_b   1.000
_cell.length_c   1.000
_cell.angle_alpha   90.00
_cell.angle_beta   90.00
_cell.angle_gamma   90.00
#
_symmetry.space_group_name_H-M   'P 1'
#
loop_
_entity.id
_entity.type
_entity.pdbx_description
1 polymer ?
#
loop_
_entity_poly.entity_id
_entity_poly.type
_entity_poly.pdbx_seq_one_letter_code
_entity_poly.pdbx_strand_id
1 'polypeptide(L)'
;MRSALDVLALALRTAQAGLAQRARAMAAADDPLRLALPPLPAAPPVTPAADALAAYAALYLHAELEEARVLPAVEALAERRYRLALQDRNTIGRLERFFLSARDHPARSERAVIFGRLFGMGEGRGDDARLDFLQRLLRLATAAVRADLERSRLAGQPGLASQAAWQAAAQDLLAVVAAQPGAWLVQSARRIHARSLQAFDILGDAGLMRWLLSRSPWESLTKLLPEEGALQRDAAARRGAAGQALLRALPAAATSLPDAETVQAAVRWLVASGLPVPQATMLPPPSSAIGVPETAFEVSA
;
A
#
# COMPACT_ATOMS: atom_id res chain seq x y z
N MET A 1 -29.50 18.85 -27.86
CA MET A 1 -28.25 18.11 -28.16
C MET A 1 -27.96 17.21 -26.96
N ARG A 2 -27.97 15.89 -27.12
CA ARG A 2 -27.53 14.97 -26.05
C ARG A 2 -26.02 15.11 -25.87
N SER A 3 -25.53 15.15 -24.64
CA SER A 3 -24.11 15.39 -24.38
C SER A 3 -23.28 14.21 -24.89
N ALA A 4 -22.06 14.46 -25.36
CA ALA A 4 -21.14 13.39 -25.79
C ALA A 4 -20.89 12.34 -24.68
N LEU A 5 -21.06 12.74 -23.41
CA LEU A 5 -20.98 11.88 -22.24
C LEU A 5 -22.14 10.89 -22.14
N ASP A 6 -23.35 11.27 -22.56
CA ASP A 6 -24.52 10.36 -22.58
C ASP A 6 -24.36 9.27 -23.64
N VAL A 7 -23.74 9.60 -24.77
CA VAL A 7 -23.45 8.65 -25.85
C VAL A 7 -22.41 7.63 -25.41
N LEU A 8 -21.33 8.08 -24.73
CA LEU A 8 -20.30 7.20 -24.19
C LEU A 8 -20.83 6.29 -23.07
N ALA A 9 -21.62 6.84 -22.14
CA ALA A 9 -22.21 6.08 -21.04
C ALA A 9 -23.24 5.04 -21.51
N LEU A 10 -23.94 5.31 -22.61
CA LEU A 10 -24.82 4.35 -23.26
C LEU A 10 -23.99 3.25 -23.95
N ALA A 11 -22.94 3.62 -24.69
CA ALA A 11 -22.06 2.68 -25.38
C ALA A 11 -21.33 1.71 -24.42
N LEU A 12 -20.89 2.19 -23.26
CA LEU A 12 -20.28 1.35 -22.23
C LEU A 12 -21.29 0.37 -21.59
N ARG A 13 -22.54 0.79 -21.38
CA ARG A 13 -23.61 -0.07 -20.87
C ARG A 13 -23.97 -1.18 -21.86
N THR A 14 -24.09 -0.85 -23.14
CA THR A 14 -24.33 -1.87 -24.18
C THR A 14 -23.15 -2.81 -24.35
N ALA A 15 -21.90 -2.33 -24.27
CA ALA A 15 -20.72 -3.18 -24.30
C ALA A 15 -20.65 -4.14 -23.10
N GLN A 16 -20.93 -3.67 -21.88
CA GLN A 16 -20.99 -4.52 -20.68
C GLN A 16 -22.11 -5.54 -20.74
N ALA A 17 -23.31 -5.15 -21.20
CA ALA A 17 -24.42 -6.09 -21.38
C ALA A 17 -24.07 -7.16 -22.43
N GLY A 18 -23.41 -6.78 -23.52
CA GLY A 18 -22.94 -7.72 -24.56
C GLY A 18 -21.87 -8.69 -24.05
N LEU A 19 -20.93 -8.23 -23.22
CA LEU A 19 -19.92 -9.09 -22.60
C LEU A 19 -20.53 -10.05 -21.56
N ALA A 20 -21.48 -9.58 -20.74
CA ALA A 20 -22.18 -10.42 -19.78
C ALA A 20 -23.06 -11.47 -20.49
N GLN A 21 -23.71 -11.11 -21.59
CA GLN A 21 -24.50 -12.03 -22.40
C GLN A 21 -23.62 -13.03 -23.16
N ARG A 22 -22.44 -12.62 -23.67
CA ARG A 22 -21.43 -13.55 -24.21
C ARG A 22 -20.88 -14.48 -23.15
N ALA A 23 -20.59 -14.02 -21.94
CA ALA A 23 -20.15 -14.87 -20.84
C ALA A 23 -21.21 -15.92 -20.47
N ARG A 24 -22.50 -15.53 -20.47
CA ARG A 24 -23.62 -16.47 -20.28
C ARG A 24 -23.81 -17.42 -21.47
N ALA A 25 -23.66 -16.94 -22.70
CA ALA A 25 -23.76 -17.76 -23.91
C ALA A 25 -22.59 -18.74 -24.06
N MET A 26 -21.38 -18.35 -23.65
CA MET A 26 -20.22 -19.25 -23.55
C MET A 26 -20.36 -20.25 -22.41
N ALA A 27 -21.09 -19.91 -21.35
CA ALA A 27 -21.45 -20.86 -20.30
C ALA A 27 -22.56 -21.84 -20.74
N ALA A 28 -23.40 -21.45 -21.72
CA ALA A 28 -24.55 -22.20 -22.23
C ALA A 28 -24.31 -22.87 -23.60
N ALA A 29 -23.11 -22.79 -24.16
CA ALA A 29 -22.74 -23.58 -25.31
C ALA A 29 -22.51 -25.03 -24.84
N ASP A 30 -23.41 -25.93 -25.23
CA ASP A 30 -23.32 -27.37 -25.05
C ASP A 30 -22.07 -27.91 -25.78
N ASP A 31 -20.92 -27.78 -25.12
CA ASP A 31 -19.72 -28.50 -25.50
C ASP A 31 -19.94 -29.98 -25.15
N PRO A 32 -20.04 -30.90 -26.13
CA PRO A 32 -20.32 -32.31 -25.88
C PRO A 32 -19.18 -33.02 -25.13
N LEU A 33 -18.04 -32.35 -24.93
CA LEU A 33 -16.90 -32.83 -24.13
C LEU A 33 -16.79 -32.14 -22.76
N ARG A 34 -17.73 -31.26 -22.39
CA ARG A 34 -17.77 -30.66 -21.07
C ARG A 34 -18.16 -31.71 -20.05
N LEU A 35 -17.18 -32.19 -19.29
CA LEU A 35 -17.44 -32.96 -18.08
C LEU A 35 -18.27 -32.09 -17.14
N ALA A 36 -19.51 -32.50 -16.88
CA ALA A 36 -20.36 -31.95 -15.83
C ALA A 36 -19.74 -32.31 -14.48
N LEU A 37 -18.70 -31.59 -14.09
CA LEU A 37 -18.09 -31.73 -12.77
C LEU A 37 -19.12 -31.26 -11.73
N PRO A 38 -19.38 -32.03 -10.67
CA PRO A 38 -20.15 -31.52 -9.55
C PRO A 38 -19.49 -30.23 -9.06
N PRO A 39 -20.26 -29.20 -8.69
CA PRO A 39 -19.69 -27.96 -8.18
C PRO A 39 -18.76 -28.33 -7.02
N LEU A 40 -17.48 -27.97 -7.15
CA LEU A 40 -16.53 -28.16 -6.07
C LEU A 40 -17.11 -27.42 -4.85
N PRO A 41 -17.12 -28.04 -3.66
CA PRO A 41 -17.54 -27.32 -2.46
C PRO A 41 -16.70 -26.04 -2.38
N ALA A 42 -17.36 -24.91 -2.18
CA ALA A 42 -16.65 -23.64 -2.01
C ALA A 42 -15.61 -23.85 -0.91
N ALA A 43 -14.33 -23.68 -1.25
CA ALA A 43 -13.27 -23.76 -0.26
C ALA A 43 -13.63 -22.80 0.88
N PRO A 44 -13.56 -23.23 2.15
CA PRO A 44 -13.86 -22.34 3.26
C PRO A 44 -12.98 -21.10 3.13
N PRO A 45 -13.52 -19.89 3.36
CA PRO A 45 -12.73 -18.67 3.27
C PRO A 45 -11.57 -18.80 4.25
N VAL A 46 -10.34 -18.86 3.73
CA VAL A 46 -9.15 -18.91 4.58
C VAL A 46 -8.90 -17.50 5.08
N THR A 47 -9.35 -17.23 6.30
CA THR A 47 -9.05 -15.97 6.97
C THR A 47 -7.64 -16.04 7.54
N PRO A 48 -6.68 -15.21 7.08
CA PRO A 48 -5.36 -15.17 7.68
C PRO A 48 -5.46 -14.73 9.14
N ALA A 49 -4.54 -15.21 9.98
CA ALA A 49 -4.44 -14.74 11.36
C ALA A 49 -4.22 -13.22 11.39
N ALA A 50 -4.82 -12.53 12.37
CA ALA A 50 -4.81 -11.07 12.44
C ALA A 50 -3.40 -10.48 12.53
N ASP A 51 -2.48 -11.17 13.20
CA ASP A 51 -1.06 -10.81 13.31
C ASP A 51 -0.32 -10.98 11.98
N ALA A 52 -0.60 -12.02 11.21
CA ALA A 52 -0.04 -12.23 9.87
C ALA A 52 -0.48 -11.12 8.91
N LEU A 53 -1.76 -10.69 8.99
CA LEU A 53 -2.25 -9.58 8.20
C LEU A 53 -1.62 -8.24 8.61
N ALA A 54 -1.52 -7.97 9.92
CA ALA A 54 -0.86 -6.77 10.42
C ALA A 54 0.63 -6.72 10.00
N ALA A 55 1.31 -7.88 10.03
CA ALA A 55 2.67 -8.03 9.55
C ALA A 55 2.79 -7.80 8.04
N TYR A 56 1.86 -8.34 7.24
CA TYR A 56 1.83 -8.11 5.79
C TYR A 56 1.62 -6.62 5.45
N ALA A 57 0.68 -5.94 6.12
CA ALA A 57 0.47 -4.51 5.96
C ALA A 57 1.70 -3.68 6.38
N ALA A 58 2.38 -4.06 7.46
CA ALA A 58 3.62 -3.41 7.88
C ALA A 58 4.76 -3.63 6.87
N LEU A 59 4.89 -4.83 6.31
CA LEU A 59 5.88 -5.11 5.26
C LEU A 59 5.63 -4.30 3.99
N TYR A 60 4.38 -4.03 3.63
CA TYR A 60 4.04 -3.15 2.52
C TYR A 60 4.55 -1.71 2.75
N LEU A 61 4.30 -1.14 3.94
CA LEU A 61 4.86 0.16 4.30
C LEU A 61 6.39 0.14 4.18
N HIS A 62 7.07 -0.86 4.73
CA HIS A 62 8.54 -0.92 4.69
C HIS A 62 9.10 -1.10 3.28
N ALA A 63 8.41 -1.82 2.41
CA ALA A 63 8.78 -1.93 1.00
C ALA A 63 8.74 -0.57 0.30
N GLU A 64 7.72 0.23 0.57
CA GLU A 64 7.58 1.59 0.03
C GLU A 64 8.60 2.57 0.65
N LEU A 65 8.96 2.40 1.93
CA LEU A 65 10.05 3.18 2.55
C LEU A 65 11.44 2.79 2.00
N GLU A 66 11.63 1.53 1.59
CA GLU A 66 12.83 1.08 0.89
C GLU A 66 12.94 1.73 -0.50
N GLU A 67 11.83 1.78 -1.26
CA GLU A 67 11.73 2.53 -2.53
C GLU A 67 11.98 4.03 -2.31
N ALA A 68 11.50 4.59 -1.20
CA ALA A 68 11.80 5.96 -0.77
C ALA A 68 13.26 6.16 -0.28
N ARG A 69 14.08 5.10 -0.31
CA ARG A 69 15.50 5.09 0.07
C ARG A 69 15.79 5.45 1.54
N VAL A 70 14.81 5.32 2.43
CA VAL A 70 14.98 5.65 3.87
C VAL A 70 16.11 4.83 4.48
N LEU A 71 15.96 3.50 4.46
CA LEU A 71 16.92 2.60 5.09
C LEU A 71 18.26 2.56 4.32
N PRO A 72 18.29 2.47 2.97
CA PRO A 72 19.53 2.58 2.21
C PRO A 72 20.36 3.84 2.50
N ALA A 73 19.72 5.00 2.69
CA ALA A 73 20.43 6.25 3.00
C ALA A 73 21.14 6.17 4.35
N VAL A 74 20.47 5.65 5.38
CA VAL A 74 21.04 5.52 6.73
C VAL A 74 22.10 4.43 6.79
N GLU A 75 21.92 3.32 6.06
CA GLU A 75 22.96 2.28 5.90
C GLU A 75 24.23 2.88 5.27
N ALA A 76 24.11 3.62 4.17
CA ALA A 76 25.24 4.30 3.54
C ALA A 76 25.89 5.36 4.44
N LEU A 77 25.10 6.08 5.23
CA LEU A 77 25.59 7.05 6.22
C LEU A 77 26.42 6.35 7.31
N ALA A 78 25.92 5.24 7.85
CA ALA A 78 26.58 4.47 8.89
C ALA A 78 27.87 3.78 8.41
N GLU A 79 27.92 3.33 7.15
CA GLU A 79 29.14 2.84 6.51
C GLU A 79 30.22 3.93 6.42
N ARG A 80 29.82 5.18 6.15
CA ARG A 80 30.71 6.33 6.02
C ARG A 80 31.00 7.04 7.34
N ARG A 81 30.52 6.55 8.48
CA ARG A 81 30.53 7.25 9.78
C ARG A 81 31.86 7.89 10.18
N TYR A 82 33.00 7.24 9.92
CA TYR A 82 34.33 7.80 10.28
C TYR A 82 34.85 8.86 9.31
N ARG A 83 34.22 9.02 8.14
CA ARG A 83 34.55 10.05 7.15
C ARG A 83 33.66 11.29 7.27
N LEU A 84 32.60 11.21 8.07
CA LEU A 84 31.70 12.34 8.30
C LEU A 84 32.37 13.32 9.27
N ALA A 85 32.37 14.61 8.94
CA ALA A 85 32.86 15.67 9.81
C ALA A 85 31.84 16.02 10.93
N LEU A 86 31.26 15.01 11.58
CA LEU A 86 30.32 15.18 12.68
C LEU A 86 31.08 15.56 13.95
N GLN A 87 30.64 16.63 14.61
CA GLN A 87 31.24 17.09 15.87
C GLN A 87 30.60 16.41 17.09
N ASP A 88 29.35 15.95 16.97
CA ASP A 88 28.57 15.38 18.06
C ASP A 88 28.91 13.88 18.28
N ARG A 89 29.55 13.58 19.42
CA ARG A 89 29.95 12.22 19.79
C ARG A 89 28.75 11.28 19.96
N ASN A 90 27.58 11.80 20.37
CA ASN A 90 26.38 10.98 20.55
C ASN A 90 25.87 10.46 19.19
N THR A 91 25.80 11.34 18.19
CA THR A 91 25.41 10.99 16.81
C THR A 91 26.35 9.94 16.23
N ILE A 92 27.67 10.11 16.39
CA ILE A 92 28.67 9.13 15.94
C ILE A 92 28.43 7.77 16.63
N GLY A 93 28.24 7.77 17.95
CA GLY A 93 27.96 6.54 18.71
C GLY A 93 26.64 5.86 18.33
N ARG A 94 25.63 6.61 17.88
CA ARG A 94 24.39 6.05 17.31
C ARG A 94 24.64 5.39 15.95
N LEU A 95 25.35 6.06 15.05
CA LEU A 95 25.73 5.49 13.75
C LEU A 95 26.58 4.23 13.89
N GLU A 96 27.50 4.21 14.86
CA GLU A 96 28.33 3.04 15.15
C GLU A 96 27.50 1.87 15.68
N ARG A 97 26.60 2.08 16.64
CA ARG A 97 25.68 1.04 17.12
C ARG A 97 24.78 0.50 16.02
N PHE A 98 24.29 1.37 15.14
CA PHE A 98 23.49 0.97 13.98
C PHE A 98 24.29 0.12 12.99
N PHE A 99 25.55 0.47 12.74
CA PHE A 99 26.44 -0.34 11.91
C PHE A 99 26.73 -1.70 12.53
N LEU A 100 27.07 -1.75 13.84
CA LEU A 100 27.43 -2.99 14.54
C LEU A 100 26.25 -3.97 14.65
N SER A 101 25.02 -3.46 14.76
CA SER A 101 23.79 -4.28 14.79
C SER A 101 23.32 -4.75 13.41
N ALA A 102 23.98 -4.36 12.31
CA ALA A 102 23.53 -4.68 10.95
C ALA A 102 23.35 -6.20 10.72
N ARG A 103 24.19 -7.04 11.34
CA ARG A 103 24.10 -8.51 11.25
C ARG A 103 22.85 -9.12 11.88
N ASP A 104 22.19 -8.40 12.79
CA ASP A 104 20.99 -8.88 13.49
C ASP A 104 19.72 -8.66 12.65
N HIS A 105 19.82 -7.84 11.60
CA HIS A 105 18.71 -7.46 10.72
C HIS A 105 18.90 -7.97 9.29
N PRO A 106 17.81 -8.15 8.52
CA PRO A 106 17.93 -8.57 7.13
C PRO A 106 18.71 -7.56 6.29
N ALA A 107 19.69 -8.05 5.55
CA ALA A 107 20.47 -7.23 4.62
C ALA A 107 19.59 -6.70 3.48
N ARG A 108 20.07 -5.68 2.77
CA ARG A 108 19.33 -5.06 1.65
C ARG A 108 18.87 -6.08 0.59
N SER A 109 19.73 -7.03 0.22
CA SER A 109 19.40 -8.09 -0.73
C SER A 109 18.30 -9.02 -0.20
N GLU A 110 18.33 -9.39 1.08
CA GLU A 110 17.29 -10.20 1.72
C GLU A 110 15.96 -9.45 1.77
N ARG A 111 15.97 -8.15 2.11
CA ARG A 111 14.76 -7.31 2.08
C ARG A 111 14.17 -7.23 0.68
N ALA A 112 14.99 -7.01 -0.35
CA ALA A 112 14.55 -7.02 -1.74
C ALA A 112 13.92 -8.37 -2.15
N VAL A 113 14.47 -9.49 -1.67
CA VAL A 113 13.89 -10.82 -1.89
C VAL A 113 12.51 -10.97 -1.22
N ILE A 114 12.37 -10.46 0.00
CA ILE A 114 11.10 -10.46 0.76
C ILE A 114 10.07 -9.59 0.04
N PHE A 115 10.38 -8.31 -0.22
CA PHE A 115 9.46 -7.37 -0.85
C PHE A 115 9.10 -7.77 -2.27
N GLY A 116 10.07 -8.29 -3.01
CA GLY A 116 9.86 -8.77 -4.36
C GLY A 116 8.96 -10.00 -4.41
N ARG A 117 8.88 -10.78 -3.32
CA ARG A 117 8.04 -11.98 -3.26
C ARG A 117 6.61 -11.60 -2.92
N LEU A 118 6.45 -10.62 -2.03
CA LEU A 118 5.15 -10.22 -1.49
C LEU A 118 4.44 -9.19 -2.36
N PHE A 119 5.19 -8.28 -2.99
CA PHE A 119 4.68 -7.08 -3.65
C PHE A 119 5.30 -6.82 -5.02
N GLY A 120 6.26 -7.65 -5.46
CA GLY A 120 7.05 -7.37 -6.66
C GLY A 120 7.93 -6.12 -6.58
N MET A 121 8.27 -5.65 -5.38
CA MET A 121 9.13 -4.47 -5.17
C MET A 121 10.61 -4.87 -4.96
N GLY A 122 11.54 -4.00 -5.33
CA GLY A 122 12.99 -4.24 -5.19
C GLY A 122 13.73 -4.46 -6.51
N GLU A 123 15.06 -4.41 -6.44
CA GLU A 123 15.94 -4.46 -7.61
C GLU A 123 15.96 -5.87 -8.26
N GLY A 124 15.71 -5.93 -9.58
CA GLY A 124 15.92 -7.14 -10.38
C GLY A 124 14.80 -8.18 -10.37
N ARG A 125 13.57 -7.83 -9.98
CA ARG A 125 12.40 -8.73 -10.08
C ARG A 125 11.40 -8.31 -11.15
N GLY A 126 10.72 -9.31 -11.71
CA GLY A 126 9.84 -9.16 -12.86
C GLY A 126 8.63 -8.26 -12.59
N ASP A 127 8.35 -7.39 -13.56
CA ASP A 127 7.25 -6.42 -13.53
C ASP A 127 5.88 -7.07 -13.30
N ASP A 128 5.73 -8.35 -13.66
CA ASP A 128 4.46 -9.09 -13.55
C ASP A 128 3.95 -9.24 -12.11
N ALA A 129 4.82 -9.61 -11.16
CA ALA A 129 4.41 -9.78 -9.76
C ALA A 129 4.03 -8.43 -9.13
N ARG A 130 4.75 -7.37 -9.51
CA ARG A 130 4.46 -6.01 -9.08
C ARG A 130 3.13 -5.55 -9.64
N LEU A 131 2.92 -5.80 -10.94
CA LEU A 131 1.71 -5.44 -11.64
C LEU A 131 0.49 -6.17 -11.05
N ASP A 132 0.59 -7.46 -10.75
CA ASP A 132 -0.50 -8.22 -10.12
C ASP A 132 -0.87 -7.63 -8.75
N PHE A 133 0.12 -7.41 -7.87
CA PHE A 133 -0.15 -6.82 -6.55
C PHE A 133 -0.76 -5.41 -6.66
N LEU A 134 -0.18 -4.54 -7.48
CA LEU A 134 -0.69 -3.18 -7.67
C LEU A 134 -2.10 -3.17 -8.28
N GLN A 135 -2.41 -4.07 -9.20
CA GLN A 135 -3.76 -4.21 -9.75
C GLN A 135 -4.77 -4.64 -8.68
N ARG A 136 -4.42 -5.58 -7.80
CA ARG A 136 -5.29 -5.99 -6.68
C ARG A 136 -5.55 -4.83 -5.72
N LEU A 137 -4.50 -4.10 -5.34
CA LEU A 137 -4.62 -2.95 -4.45
C LEU A 137 -5.39 -1.79 -5.09
N LEU A 138 -5.22 -1.56 -6.39
CA LEU A 138 -6.00 -0.59 -7.17
C LEU A 138 -7.49 -0.97 -7.19
N ARG A 139 -7.82 -2.24 -7.44
CA ARG A 139 -9.21 -2.72 -7.40
C ARG A 139 -9.84 -2.49 -6.03
N LEU A 140 -9.11 -2.80 -4.95
CA LEU A 140 -9.56 -2.54 -3.58
C LEU A 140 -9.82 -1.04 -3.34
N ALA A 141 -8.85 -0.18 -3.63
CA ALA A 141 -8.97 1.26 -3.42
C ALA A 141 -10.13 1.86 -4.25
N THR A 142 -10.26 1.45 -5.51
CA THR A 142 -11.34 1.91 -6.39
C THR A 142 -12.71 1.44 -5.91
N ALA A 143 -12.81 0.20 -5.45
CA ALA A 143 -14.05 -0.35 -4.90
C ALA A 143 -14.48 0.37 -3.63
N ALA A 144 -13.52 0.71 -2.74
CA ALA A 144 -13.80 1.50 -1.54
C ALA A 144 -14.39 2.88 -1.88
N VAL A 145 -13.72 3.63 -2.77
CA VAL A 145 -14.17 4.97 -3.19
C VAL A 145 -15.54 4.89 -3.87
N ARG A 146 -15.75 3.88 -4.74
CA ARG A 146 -17.03 3.71 -5.43
C ARG A 146 -18.18 3.37 -4.48
N ALA A 147 -17.95 2.49 -3.51
CA ALA A 147 -18.96 2.12 -2.52
C ALA A 147 -19.41 3.35 -1.71
N ASP A 148 -18.47 4.23 -1.36
CA ASP A 148 -18.77 5.47 -0.64
C ASP A 148 -19.53 6.50 -1.49
N LEU A 149 -19.16 6.65 -2.76
CA LEU A 149 -19.89 7.51 -3.70
C LEU A 149 -21.32 7.03 -3.94
N GLU A 150 -21.53 5.72 -4.07
CA GLU A 150 -22.86 5.14 -4.22
C GLU A 150 -23.68 5.31 -2.93
N ARG A 151 -23.09 5.06 -1.76
CA ARG A 151 -23.72 5.32 -0.45
C ARG A 151 -24.20 6.77 -0.33
N SER A 152 -23.35 7.72 -0.72
CA SER A 152 -23.68 9.16 -0.68
C SER A 152 -24.83 9.52 -1.63
N ARG A 153 -24.91 8.88 -2.81
CA ARG A 153 -25.98 9.13 -3.78
C ARG A 153 -27.32 8.50 -3.38
N LEU A 154 -27.27 7.38 -2.67
CA LEU A 154 -28.45 6.57 -2.32
C LEU A 154 -28.88 6.76 -0.86
N ALA A 155 -28.69 7.98 -0.32
CA ALA A 155 -29.11 8.36 1.03
C ALA A 155 -28.67 7.38 2.14
N GLY A 156 -27.45 6.85 2.04
CA GLY A 156 -26.85 5.96 3.05
C GLY A 156 -26.89 4.47 2.71
N GLN A 157 -27.57 4.04 1.65
CA GLN A 157 -27.57 2.63 1.24
C GLN A 157 -26.51 2.37 0.15
N PRO A 158 -25.54 1.46 0.35
CA PRO A 158 -24.63 1.08 -0.74
C PRO A 158 -25.41 0.35 -1.84
N GLY A 159 -24.97 0.50 -3.10
CA GLY A 159 -25.44 -0.39 -4.15
C GLY A 159 -24.93 -1.82 -3.90
N LEU A 160 -25.80 -2.83 -4.06
CA LEU A 160 -25.39 -4.24 -3.90
C LEU A 160 -24.17 -4.60 -4.76
N ALA A 161 -24.06 -4.00 -5.95
CA ALA A 161 -22.94 -4.20 -6.86
C ALA A 161 -21.62 -3.62 -6.33
N SER A 162 -21.62 -2.43 -5.72
CA SER A 162 -20.39 -1.86 -5.13
C SER A 162 -19.99 -2.57 -3.84
N GLN A 163 -20.96 -2.99 -3.04
CA GLN A 163 -20.69 -3.84 -1.87
C GLN A 163 -20.04 -5.16 -2.26
N ALA A 164 -20.60 -5.85 -3.27
CA ALA A 164 -20.02 -7.11 -3.77
C ALA A 164 -18.62 -6.89 -4.37
N ALA A 165 -18.40 -5.80 -5.09
CA ALA A 165 -17.08 -5.46 -5.65
C ALA A 165 -16.03 -5.18 -4.56
N TRP A 166 -16.42 -4.47 -3.50
CA TRP A 166 -15.58 -4.22 -2.33
C TRP A 166 -15.19 -5.52 -1.64
N GLN A 167 -16.17 -6.38 -1.33
CA GLN A 167 -15.94 -7.66 -0.70
C GLN A 167 -15.06 -8.58 -1.56
N ALA A 168 -15.33 -8.65 -2.87
CA ALA A 168 -14.53 -9.45 -3.79
C ALA A 168 -13.06 -8.97 -3.84
N ALA A 169 -12.82 -7.67 -3.96
CA ALA A 169 -11.46 -7.12 -3.97
C ALA A 169 -10.72 -7.35 -2.64
N ALA A 170 -11.42 -7.31 -1.51
CA ALA A 170 -10.86 -7.64 -0.21
C ALA A 170 -10.51 -9.12 -0.07
N GLN A 171 -11.40 -10.02 -0.50
CA GLN A 171 -11.17 -11.46 -0.49
C GLN A 171 -10.00 -11.86 -1.40
N ASP A 172 -9.88 -11.24 -2.57
CA ASP A 172 -8.75 -11.45 -3.48
C ASP A 172 -7.39 -11.14 -2.84
N LEU A 173 -7.31 -10.11 -2.00
CA LEU A 173 -6.10 -9.76 -1.25
C LEU A 173 -5.91 -10.65 -0.01
N LEU A 174 -6.97 -10.96 0.74
CA LEU A 174 -6.90 -11.88 1.87
C LEU A 174 -6.39 -13.26 1.46
N ALA A 175 -6.79 -13.76 0.29
CA ALA A 175 -6.29 -15.02 -0.27
C ALA A 175 -4.77 -14.99 -0.52
N VAL A 176 -4.22 -13.87 -0.98
CA VAL A 176 -2.76 -13.69 -1.18
C VAL A 176 -2.02 -13.73 0.15
N VAL A 177 -2.57 -13.10 1.19
CA VAL A 177 -1.99 -13.10 2.54
C VAL A 177 -2.07 -14.48 3.17
N ALA A 178 -3.21 -15.16 3.04
CA ALA A 178 -3.45 -16.51 3.56
C ALA A 178 -2.53 -17.56 2.94
N ALA A 179 -2.06 -17.34 1.71
CA ALA A 179 -1.09 -18.21 1.05
C ALA A 179 0.34 -18.08 1.61
N GLN A 180 0.62 -17.10 2.46
CA GLN A 180 1.95 -16.89 3.04
C GLN A 180 2.08 -17.59 4.41
N PRO A 181 3.28 -18.11 4.77
CA PRO A 181 3.51 -18.62 6.11
C PRO A 181 3.45 -17.50 7.16
N GLY A 182 2.42 -17.50 8.01
CA GLY A 182 2.15 -16.41 8.97
C GLY A 182 3.29 -16.13 9.95
N ALA A 183 3.88 -17.17 10.55
CA ALA A 183 5.00 -17.01 11.49
C ALA A 183 6.22 -16.32 10.85
N TRP A 184 6.52 -16.63 9.59
CA TRP A 184 7.59 -16.00 8.83
C TRP A 184 7.29 -14.53 8.51
N LEU A 185 6.05 -14.20 8.15
CA LEU A 185 5.63 -12.81 7.94
C LEU A 185 5.84 -11.98 9.20
N VAL A 186 5.35 -12.46 10.34
CA VAL A 186 5.44 -11.75 11.63
C VAL A 186 6.89 -11.53 12.04
N GLN A 187 7.73 -12.56 11.94
CA GLN A 187 9.15 -12.45 12.28
C GLN A 187 9.88 -11.46 11.35
N SER A 188 9.63 -11.54 10.04
CA SER A 188 10.24 -10.65 9.05
C SER A 188 9.82 -9.20 9.27
N ALA A 189 8.53 -8.96 9.48
CA ALA A 189 7.97 -7.63 9.76
C ALA A 189 8.60 -7.02 11.01
N ARG A 190 8.73 -7.78 12.11
CA ARG A 190 9.36 -7.30 13.35
C ARG A 190 10.81 -6.88 13.14
N ARG A 191 11.62 -7.71 12.48
CA ARG A 191 13.04 -7.43 12.24
C ARG A 191 13.26 -6.22 11.34
N ILE A 192 12.48 -6.10 10.27
CA ILE A 192 12.55 -4.96 9.34
C ILE A 192 12.03 -3.69 10.04
N HIS A 193 10.90 -3.77 10.73
CA HIS A 193 10.34 -2.63 11.45
C HIS A 193 11.29 -2.06 12.50
N ALA A 194 11.89 -2.93 13.33
CA ALA A 194 12.88 -2.51 14.30
C ALA A 194 14.07 -1.78 13.63
N ARG A 195 14.49 -2.24 12.45
CA ARG A 195 15.56 -1.59 11.69
C ARG A 195 15.15 -0.24 11.13
N SER A 196 13.93 -0.13 10.60
CA SER A 196 13.37 1.13 10.11
C SER A 196 13.22 2.16 11.24
N LEU A 197 12.80 1.75 12.44
CA LEU A 197 12.73 2.65 13.61
C LEU A 197 14.12 3.20 13.97
N GLN A 198 15.13 2.33 14.05
CA GLN A 198 16.51 2.79 14.28
C GLN A 198 16.99 3.77 13.21
N ALA A 199 16.59 3.57 11.95
CA ALA A 199 16.93 4.50 10.87
C ALA A 199 16.27 5.87 11.06
N PHE A 200 14.99 5.91 11.43
CA PHE A 200 14.32 7.18 11.75
C PHE A 200 14.89 7.85 13.00
N ASP A 201 15.27 7.09 14.02
CA ASP A 201 15.93 7.63 15.22
C ASP A 201 17.27 8.31 14.89
N ILE A 202 17.97 7.84 13.85
CA ILE A 202 19.22 8.46 13.36
C ILE A 202 18.89 9.70 12.54
N LEU A 203 17.94 9.61 11.61
CA LEU A 203 17.51 10.75 10.80
C LEU A 203 16.98 11.89 11.68
N GLY A 204 16.30 11.59 12.77
CA GLY A 204 15.81 12.54 13.76
C GLY A 204 16.81 12.90 14.87
N ASP A 205 18.06 12.42 14.80
CA ASP A 205 19.06 12.76 15.81
C ASP A 205 19.43 14.25 15.71
N ALA A 206 19.40 14.96 16.84
CA ALA A 206 19.61 16.40 16.87
C ALA A 206 21.00 16.81 16.33
N GLY A 207 22.04 16.01 16.54
CA GLY A 207 23.39 16.30 16.02
C GLY A 207 23.46 16.12 14.50
N LEU A 208 22.82 15.07 13.97
CA LEU A 208 22.70 14.88 12.52
C LEU A 208 21.87 16.00 11.89
N MET A 209 20.73 16.34 12.48
CA MET A 209 19.83 17.38 11.99
C MET A 209 20.50 18.76 11.95
N ARG A 210 21.29 19.11 12.98
CA ARG A 210 22.09 20.35 12.97
C ARG A 210 23.14 20.33 11.87
N TRP A 211 23.83 19.21 11.66
CA TRP A 211 24.83 19.07 10.61
C TRP A 211 24.24 19.24 9.20
N LEU A 212 23.04 18.69 8.97
CA LEU A 212 22.30 18.83 7.72
C LEU A 212 21.48 20.13 7.64
N LEU A 213 21.44 20.96 8.69
CA LEU A 213 20.53 22.11 8.81
C LEU A 213 19.04 21.74 8.61
N SER A 214 18.64 20.51 8.93
CA SER A 214 17.28 20.01 8.72
C SER A 214 16.39 20.16 9.97
N ARG A 215 15.08 20.32 9.76
CA ARG A 215 14.07 20.50 10.82
C ARG A 215 13.25 19.27 11.12
N SER A 216 13.33 18.24 10.28
CA SER A 216 12.65 16.96 10.48
C SER A 216 13.51 15.78 9.98
N PRO A 217 13.22 14.55 10.42
CA PRO A 217 13.89 13.35 9.89
C PRO A 217 13.72 13.19 8.38
N TRP A 218 12.57 13.61 7.85
CA TRP A 218 12.29 13.56 6.41
C TRP A 218 13.12 14.58 5.63
N GLU A 219 13.29 15.79 6.17
CA GLU A 219 14.18 16.78 5.58
C GLU A 219 15.65 16.31 5.64
N SER A 220 16.06 15.64 6.72
CA SER A 220 17.38 15.00 6.80
C SER A 220 17.58 13.97 5.69
N LEU A 221 16.59 13.11 5.45
CA LEU A 221 16.63 12.14 4.35
C LEU A 221 16.77 12.83 2.99
N THR A 222 15.97 13.85 2.73
CA THR A 222 16.02 14.61 1.47
C THR A 222 17.39 15.23 1.23
N LYS A 223 18.05 15.73 2.28
CA LYS A 223 19.41 16.32 2.19
C LYS A 223 20.53 15.28 2.04
N LEU A 224 20.29 14.04 2.44
CA LEU A 224 21.26 12.94 2.28
C LEU A 224 21.22 12.32 0.88
N LEU A 225 20.17 12.57 0.11
CA LEU A 225 19.94 11.96 -1.20
C LEU A 225 19.99 13.01 -2.32
N PRO A 226 20.23 12.60 -3.58
CA PRO A 226 20.12 13.50 -4.73
C PRO A 226 18.73 14.13 -4.82
N GLU A 227 18.64 15.38 -5.26
CA GLU A 227 17.36 16.07 -5.43
C GLU A 227 16.49 15.37 -6.47
N GLU A 228 17.10 14.74 -7.48
CA GLU A 228 16.42 13.90 -8.43
C GLU A 228 15.68 12.77 -7.70
N GLY A 229 14.36 12.73 -7.87
CA GLY A 229 13.49 11.73 -7.25
C GLY A 229 12.89 12.11 -5.89
N ALA A 230 13.06 13.34 -5.39
CA ALA A 230 12.42 13.78 -4.14
C ALA A 230 10.90 13.57 -4.17
N LEU A 231 10.23 13.98 -5.26
CA LEU A 231 8.79 13.76 -5.45
C LEU A 231 8.40 12.28 -5.46
N GLN A 232 9.24 11.42 -6.05
CA GLN A 232 8.99 9.98 -6.10
C GLN A 232 9.13 9.33 -4.72
N ARG A 233 10.09 9.78 -3.90
CA ARG A 233 10.27 9.32 -2.51
C ARG A 233 9.11 9.73 -1.63
N ASP A 234 8.67 10.98 -1.74
CA ASP A 234 7.48 11.49 -1.04
C ASP A 234 6.22 10.71 -1.43
N ALA A 235 6.04 10.48 -2.73
CA ALA A 235 4.93 9.69 -3.25
C ALA A 235 4.97 8.25 -2.70
N ALA A 236 6.15 7.61 -2.70
CA ALA A 236 6.31 6.26 -2.15
C ALA A 236 5.97 6.20 -0.65
N ALA A 237 6.46 7.13 0.18
CA ALA A 237 6.13 7.15 1.60
C ALA A 237 4.63 7.36 1.86
N ARG A 238 3.99 8.31 1.15
CA ARG A 238 2.54 8.55 1.25
C ARG A 238 1.74 7.32 0.78
N ARG A 239 2.17 6.68 -0.30
CA ARG A 239 1.57 5.45 -0.84
C ARG A 239 1.72 4.30 0.17
N GLY A 240 2.88 4.12 0.79
CA GLY A 240 3.13 3.11 1.81
C GLY A 240 2.21 3.26 3.03
N ALA A 241 2.09 4.46 3.58
CA ALA A 241 1.21 4.72 4.72
C ALA A 241 -0.27 4.48 4.39
N ALA A 242 -0.72 5.00 3.24
CA ALA A 242 -2.10 4.83 2.81
C ALA A 242 -2.43 3.36 2.49
N GLY A 243 -1.54 2.63 1.81
CA GLY A 243 -1.76 1.23 1.49
C GLY A 243 -1.66 0.32 2.72
N GLN A 244 -0.82 0.64 3.70
CA GLN A 244 -0.84 -0.05 5.00
C GLN A 244 -2.20 0.09 5.68
N ALA A 245 -2.77 1.29 5.72
CA ALA A 245 -4.09 1.52 6.31
C ALA A 245 -5.18 0.72 5.58
N LEU A 246 -5.15 0.70 4.24
CA LEU A 246 -6.05 -0.15 3.44
C LEU A 246 -5.92 -1.64 3.75
N LEU A 247 -4.68 -2.15 3.82
CA LEU A 247 -4.43 -3.56 4.11
C LEU A 247 -4.86 -3.95 5.53
N ARG A 248 -4.75 -3.03 6.51
CA ARG A 248 -5.25 -3.23 7.88
C ARG A 248 -6.78 -3.27 7.95
N ALA A 249 -7.48 -2.62 7.02
CA ALA A 249 -8.95 -2.63 6.96
C ALA A 249 -9.55 -3.93 6.37
N LEU A 250 -8.72 -4.80 5.76
CA LEU A 250 -9.18 -6.03 5.10
C LEU A 250 -10.02 -6.99 5.98
N PRO A 251 -9.80 -7.17 7.30
CA PRO A 251 -10.64 -8.06 8.11
C PRO A 251 -12.09 -7.56 8.18
N ALA A 252 -12.27 -6.25 8.33
CA ALA A 252 -13.58 -5.62 8.38
C ALA A 252 -14.24 -5.64 6.99
N ALA A 253 -13.45 -5.47 5.93
CA ALA A 253 -13.92 -5.45 4.55
C ALA A 253 -14.72 -6.70 4.13
N ALA A 254 -14.43 -7.85 4.74
CA ALA A 254 -15.15 -9.09 4.48
C ALA A 254 -16.62 -9.05 4.95
N THR A 255 -16.92 -8.26 5.99
CA THR A 255 -18.21 -8.27 6.67
C THR A 255 -18.94 -6.93 6.62
N SER A 256 -18.24 -5.83 6.36
CA SER A 256 -18.80 -4.49 6.38
C SER A 256 -18.39 -3.69 5.14
N LEU A 257 -19.15 -2.62 4.89
CA LEU A 257 -18.77 -1.59 3.93
C LEU A 257 -17.51 -0.85 4.43
N PRO A 258 -16.78 -0.18 3.52
CA PRO A 258 -15.63 0.64 3.92
C PRO A 258 -16.11 1.82 4.79
N ASP A 259 -15.42 2.04 5.90
CA ASP A 259 -15.58 3.22 6.74
C ASP A 259 -14.88 4.45 6.14
N ALA A 260 -15.06 5.62 6.78
CA ALA A 260 -14.49 6.88 6.28
C ALA A 260 -12.96 6.86 6.22
N GLU A 261 -12.30 6.22 7.20
CA GLU A 261 -10.84 6.11 7.24
C GLU A 261 -10.30 5.25 6.10
N THR A 262 -10.94 4.12 5.80
CA THR A 262 -10.61 3.24 4.69
C THR A 262 -10.78 3.96 3.35
N VAL A 263 -11.86 4.71 3.18
CA VAL A 263 -12.09 5.53 1.97
C VAL A 263 -11.02 6.60 1.83
N GLN A 264 -10.68 7.28 2.93
CA GLN A 264 -9.64 8.30 2.91
C GLN A 264 -8.26 7.71 2.58
N ALA A 265 -7.94 6.54 3.13
CA ALA A 265 -6.74 5.79 2.78
C ALA A 265 -6.73 5.39 1.29
N ALA A 266 -7.86 4.96 0.73
CA ALA A 266 -8.01 4.65 -0.69
C ALA A 266 -7.70 5.85 -1.57
N VAL A 267 -8.28 7.02 -1.27
CA VAL A 267 -8.04 8.26 -2.00
C VAL A 267 -6.57 8.68 -1.91
N ARG A 268 -5.98 8.68 -0.70
CA ARG A 268 -4.56 9.03 -0.50
C ARG A 268 -3.63 8.09 -1.29
N TRP A 269 -3.94 6.80 -1.31
CA TRP A 269 -3.15 5.81 -2.04
C TRP A 269 -3.23 6.03 -3.56
N LEU A 270 -4.43 6.28 -4.10
CA LEU A 270 -4.63 6.57 -5.53
C LEU A 270 -3.87 7.84 -5.95
N VAL A 271 -4.01 8.91 -5.18
CA VAL A 271 -3.31 10.19 -5.44
C VAL A 271 -1.79 10.01 -5.39
N ALA A 272 -1.27 9.36 -4.34
CA ALA A 272 0.16 9.10 -4.20
C ALA A 272 0.71 8.15 -5.29
N SER A 273 -0.16 7.36 -5.93
CA SER A 273 0.19 6.51 -7.07
C SER A 273 0.11 7.24 -8.41
N GLY A 274 -0.29 8.51 -8.44
CA GLY A 274 -0.54 9.27 -9.68
C GLY A 274 -1.74 8.74 -10.48
N LEU A 275 -2.64 8.01 -9.83
CA LEU A 275 -3.82 7.42 -10.47
C LEU A 275 -5.03 8.36 -10.33
N PRO A 276 -5.90 8.43 -11.35
CA PRO A 276 -7.09 9.25 -11.26
C PRO A 276 -8.01 8.72 -10.16
N VAL A 277 -8.46 9.62 -9.28
CA VAL A 277 -9.52 9.31 -8.33
C VAL A 277 -10.83 9.27 -9.12
N PRO A 278 -11.64 8.20 -9.03
CA PRO A 278 -12.96 8.16 -9.65
C PRO A 278 -13.72 9.42 -9.26
N GLN A 279 -14.11 10.25 -10.24
CA GLN A 279 -14.63 11.58 -9.96
C GLN A 279 -15.83 11.51 -9.02
N ALA A 280 -15.57 11.80 -7.74
CA ALA A 280 -16.54 12.37 -6.85
C ALA A 280 -16.92 13.69 -7.48
N THR A 281 -18.15 13.80 -7.97
CA THR A 281 -18.74 15.10 -8.30
C THR A 281 -18.68 15.91 -7.00
N MET A 282 -17.68 16.79 -6.90
CA MET A 282 -17.31 17.63 -5.75
C MET A 282 -17.98 17.23 -4.42
N LEU A 283 -17.38 16.27 -3.70
CA LEU A 283 -17.63 16.23 -2.26
C LEU A 283 -17.12 17.57 -1.69
N PRO A 284 -17.95 18.34 -0.96
CA PRO A 284 -17.45 19.50 -0.24
C PRO A 284 -16.29 19.05 0.65
N PRO A 285 -15.24 19.89 0.82
CA PRO A 285 -14.15 19.55 1.72
C PRO A 285 -14.74 19.20 3.10
N PRO A 286 -14.18 18.20 3.81
CA PRO A 286 -14.67 17.84 5.13
C PRO A 286 -14.74 19.10 5.99
N SER A 287 -15.92 19.40 6.54
CA SER A 287 -16.20 20.63 7.29
C SER A 287 -15.57 20.64 8.71
N SER A 288 -14.50 19.88 8.89
CA SER A 288 -13.69 19.88 10.10
C SER A 288 -12.25 20.06 9.68
N ALA A 289 -11.62 21.10 10.25
CA ALA A 289 -10.19 21.37 10.20
C ALA A 289 -9.42 20.26 10.94
N ILE A 290 -9.52 19.02 10.43
CA ILE A 290 -8.63 17.95 10.78
C ILE A 290 -7.37 18.25 9.99
N GLY A 291 -6.34 18.75 10.68
CA GLY A 291 -5.03 19.01 10.11
C GLY A 291 -4.62 17.81 9.27
N VAL A 292 -4.48 18.01 7.97
CA VAL A 292 -3.95 16.99 7.08
C VAL A 292 -2.50 16.80 7.51
N PRO A 293 -2.08 15.58 7.87
CA PRO A 293 -0.67 15.30 8.12
C PRO A 293 0.14 15.74 6.91
N GLU A 294 0.99 16.75 7.07
CA GLU A 294 1.86 17.22 5.99
C GLU A 294 2.82 16.09 5.57
N THR A 295 3.11 15.19 6.52
CA THR A 295 3.96 14.02 6.36
C THR A 295 3.24 12.73 6.80
N ALA A 296 3.63 11.60 6.21
CA ALA A 296 3.06 10.27 6.49
C ALA A 296 3.19 9.80 7.95
N PHE A 297 3.91 10.54 8.80
CA PHE A 297 4.34 10.12 10.12
C PHE A 297 3.56 10.73 11.29
N GLU A 298 2.74 11.78 11.07
CA GLU A 298 1.90 12.32 12.16
C GLU A 298 0.75 11.36 12.57
N VAL A 299 0.52 10.30 11.79
CA VAL A 299 -0.57 9.32 12.02
C VAL A 299 -0.17 8.18 12.96
N SER A 300 1.10 8.08 13.38
CA SER A 300 1.62 6.94 14.16
C SER A 300 2.06 7.28 15.60
N ALA A 301 1.71 8.46 16.11
CA ALA A 301 1.92 8.85 17.52
C ALA A 301 0.64 8.66 18.35
#